data_AF-A0A533V400-F1
#
_entry.id   AF-A0A533V400-F1
#
_cell.length_a   1.000
_cell.length_b   1.000
_cell.length_c   1.000
_cell.angle_alpha   90.00
_cell.angle_beta   90.00
_cell.angle_gamma   90.00
#
_symmetry.space_group_name_H-M   'P 1'
#
loop_
_entity.id
_entity.type
_entity.pdbx_description
1 polymer ?
#
loop_
_entity_poly.entity_id
_entity_poly.type
_entity_poly.pdbx_seq_one_letter_code
_entity_poly.pdbx_strand_id
1 'polypeptide(L)'
;MLIIQCISVQQTLLKEIEESRTWIDREKEETTYKRDLQKRIELINWVLENMKNPDIQPCPLIESKMNEIIDKINQTDSILKADKLHSELRILDWILYQVCINEK
;
A
#
# COMPACT_ATOMS: atom_id res chain seq x y z
N MET A 1 -3.52 -1.38 -26.14
CA MET A 1 -3.14 -2.53 -25.29
C MET A 1 -2.96 -2.14 -23.81
N LEU A 2 -2.65 -0.88 -23.47
CA LEU A 2 -2.54 -0.36 -22.09
C LEU A 2 -3.84 -0.38 -21.24
N ILE A 3 -5.03 -0.29 -21.86
CA ILE A 3 -6.30 -0.13 -21.13
C ILE A 3 -6.72 -1.41 -20.37
N ILE A 4 -6.35 -2.59 -20.87
CA ILE A 4 -6.77 -3.87 -20.26
C ILE A 4 -5.94 -4.19 -18.99
N GLN A 5 -4.66 -3.83 -18.97
CA GLN A 5 -3.76 -4.06 -17.82
C GLN A 5 -4.12 -3.19 -16.59
N CYS A 6 -4.42 -1.90 -16.78
CA CYS A 6 -4.83 -1.03 -15.67
C CYS A 6 -6.11 -1.52 -14.97
N ILE A 7 -7.07 -2.08 -15.70
CA ILE A 7 -8.31 -2.62 -15.13
C ILE A 7 -8.02 -3.80 -14.19
N SER A 8 -7.07 -4.68 -14.57
CA SER A 8 -6.68 -5.83 -13.74
C SER A 8 -6.03 -5.41 -12.42
N VAL A 9 -5.14 -4.41 -12.45
CA VAL A 9 -4.45 -3.93 -11.24
C VAL A 9 -5.43 -3.22 -10.31
N GLN A 10 -6.26 -2.31 -10.84
CA GLN A 10 -7.27 -1.61 -10.05
C GLN A 10 -8.24 -2.59 -9.39
N GLN A 11 -8.67 -3.64 -10.11
CA GLN A 11 -9.53 -4.69 -9.53
C GLN A 11 -8.84 -5.46 -8.40
N THR A 12 -7.57 -5.84 -8.56
CA THR A 12 -6.80 -6.49 -7.49
C THR A 12 -6.72 -5.61 -6.25
N LEU A 13 -6.41 -4.33 -6.42
CA LEU A 13 -6.31 -3.36 -5.32
C LEU A 13 -7.66 -3.13 -4.63
N LEU A 14 -8.75 -2.99 -5.40
CA LEU A 14 -10.09 -2.83 -4.83
C LEU A 14 -10.55 -4.08 -4.07
N LYS A 15 -10.23 -5.28 -4.58
CA LYS A 15 -10.52 -6.55 -3.91
C LYS A 15 -9.78 -6.65 -2.58
N GLU A 16 -8.50 -6.27 -2.54
CA GLU A 16 -7.71 -6.26 -1.30
C GLU A 16 -8.31 -5.30 -0.25
N ILE A 17 -8.88 -4.16 -0.67
CA ILE A 17 -9.61 -3.26 0.23
C ILE A 17 -10.84 -3.96 0.81
N GLU A 18 -11.63 -4.64 -0.02
CA GLU A 18 -12.85 -5.35 0.41
C GLU A 18 -12.51 -6.48 1.41
N GLU A 19 -11.50 -7.28 1.10
CA GLU A 19 -11.02 -8.35 1.98
C GLU A 19 -10.50 -7.77 3.30
N SER A 20 -9.71 -6.70 3.24
CA SER A 20 -9.19 -6.02 4.44
C SER A 20 -10.32 -5.48 5.32
N ARG A 21 -11.35 -4.86 4.74
CA ARG A 21 -12.54 -4.39 5.48
C ARG A 21 -13.26 -5.55 6.16
N THR A 22 -13.45 -6.65 5.44
CA THR A 22 -14.09 -7.86 5.97
C THR A 22 -13.35 -8.40 7.19
N TRP A 23 -12.01 -8.37 7.17
CA TRP A 23 -11.20 -8.79 8.32
C TRP A 23 -11.25 -7.80 9.48
N ILE A 24 -11.23 -6.48 9.21
CA ILE A 24 -11.38 -5.45 10.24
C ILE A 24 -12.73 -5.59 10.98
N ASP A 25 -13.82 -5.84 10.26
CA ASP A 25 -15.16 -5.96 10.83
C ASP A 25 -15.31 -7.22 11.71
N ARG A 26 -14.49 -8.25 11.44
CA ARG A 26 -14.43 -9.48 12.25
C ARG A 26 -13.53 -9.34 13.47
N GLU A 27 -12.54 -8.46 13.40
CA GLU A 27 -11.54 -8.26 14.45
C GLU A 27 -12.07 -7.32 15.55
N LYS A 28 -12.34 -7.91 16.71
CA LYS A 28 -12.95 -7.21 17.85
C LYS A 28 -11.93 -6.44 18.68
N GLU A 29 -10.66 -6.82 18.61
CA GLU A 29 -9.59 -6.23 19.40
C GLU A 29 -8.74 -5.26 18.58
N GLU A 30 -8.18 -4.25 19.24
CA GLU A 30 -7.21 -3.36 18.61
C GLU A 30 -5.83 -4.03 18.60
N THR A 31 -5.56 -4.77 17.53
CA THR A 31 -4.34 -5.55 17.35
C THR A 31 -3.40 -4.92 16.32
N THR A 32 -2.13 -5.35 16.32
CA THR A 32 -1.18 -5.04 15.23
C THR A 32 -1.74 -5.45 13.87
N TYR A 33 -2.47 -6.57 13.79
CA TYR A 33 -3.11 -7.02 12.56
C TYR A 33 -4.18 -6.03 12.08
N LYS A 34 -5.09 -5.60 12.97
CA LYS A 34 -6.12 -4.61 12.64
C LYS A 34 -5.53 -3.27 12.18
N ARG A 35 -4.50 -2.79 12.89
CA ARG A 35 -3.72 -1.59 12.52
C ARG A 35 -3.15 -1.72 11.11
N ASP A 36 -2.52 -2.86 10.80
CA ASP A 36 -1.87 -3.08 9.52
C ASP A 36 -2.90 -3.21 8.38
N LEU A 37 -4.08 -3.80 8.63
CA LEU A 37 -5.21 -3.83 7.68
C LEU A 37 -5.74 -2.41 7.37
N GLN A 38 -5.92 -1.57 8.39
CA GLN A 38 -6.34 -0.18 8.20
C GLN A 38 -5.32 0.59 7.35
N LYS A 39 -4.03 0.44 7.67
CA LYS A 39 -2.95 1.08 6.94
C LYS A 39 -2.84 0.56 5.50
N ARG A 40 -3.13 -0.73 5.26
CA ARG A 40 -3.22 -1.31 3.92
C ARG A 40 -4.30 -0.64 3.09
N ILE A 41 -5.51 -0.46 3.63
CA ILE A 41 -6.60 0.25 2.96
C ILE A 41 -6.19 1.70 2.67
N GLU A 42 -5.56 2.39 3.62
CA GLU A 42 -5.08 3.77 3.44
C GLU A 42 -4.10 3.89 2.27
N LEU A 43 -3.07 3.04 2.23
CA LEU A 43 -2.03 3.07 1.20
C LEU A 43 -2.56 2.66 -0.18
N ILE A 44 -3.46 1.67 -0.25
CA ILE A 44 -4.09 1.27 -1.52
C ILE A 44 -4.96 2.41 -2.06
N ASN A 45 -5.77 3.06 -1.21
CA ASN A 45 -6.57 4.21 -1.64
C ASN A 45 -5.67 5.35 -2.14
N TRP A 46 -4.56 5.63 -1.45
CA TRP A 46 -3.60 6.63 -1.90
C TRP A 46 -3.05 6.30 -3.30
N VAL A 47 -2.67 5.05 -3.57
CA VAL A 47 -2.23 4.65 -4.92
C VAL A 47 -3.33 4.81 -5.95
N LEU A 48 -4.54 4.31 -5.68
CA LEU A 48 -5.68 4.41 -6.61
C LEU A 48 -6.04 5.86 -6.94
N GLU A 49 -5.97 6.78 -5.98
CA GLU A 49 -6.20 8.21 -6.21
C GLU A 49 -5.12 8.82 -7.10
N ASN A 50 -3.84 8.50 -6.88
CA ASN A 50 -2.76 9.02 -7.72
C ASN A 50 -2.82 8.46 -9.15
N MET A 51 -3.25 7.21 -9.32
CA MET A 51 -3.47 6.59 -10.64
C MET A 51 -4.57 7.27 -11.48
N LYS A 52 -5.41 8.13 -10.88
CA LYS A 52 -6.38 8.92 -11.65
C LYS A 52 -5.72 10.03 -12.48
N ASN A 53 -4.50 10.44 -12.10
CA ASN A 53 -3.73 11.42 -12.85
C ASN A 53 -2.84 10.71 -13.89
N PRO A 54 -3.08 10.91 -15.21
CA PRO A 54 -2.29 10.25 -16.25
C PRO A 54 -0.83 10.69 -16.30
N ASP A 55 -0.46 11.82 -15.68
CA ASP A 55 0.92 12.32 -15.65
C ASP A 55 1.77 11.65 -14.57
N ILE A 56 1.15 10.88 -13.67
CA ILE A 56 1.84 10.19 -12.58
C ILE A 56 2.16 8.76 -12.98
N GLN A 57 3.43 8.40 -12.91
CA GLN A 57 3.87 7.02 -13.01
C GLN A 57 3.76 6.34 -11.63
N PRO A 58 2.92 5.30 -11.48
CA PRO A 58 2.64 4.70 -10.18
C PRO A 58 3.85 4.05 -9.51
N CYS A 59 4.70 3.36 -10.28
CA CYS A 59 5.87 2.66 -9.73
C CYS A 59 6.89 3.62 -9.09
N PRO A 60 7.39 4.66 -9.79
CA PRO A 60 8.27 5.66 -9.17
C PRO A 60 7.64 6.38 -7.98
N LEU A 61 6.32 6.62 -8.01
CA LEU A 61 5.61 7.23 -6.89
C LEU A 61 5.66 6.35 -5.63
N ILE A 62 5.38 5.06 -5.78
CA ILE A 62 5.41 4.09 -4.68
C ILE A 62 6.84 3.92 -4.15
N GLU A 63 7.83 3.79 -5.03
CA GLU A 63 9.25 3.70 -4.66
C GLU A 63 9.72 4.95 -3.89
N SER A 64 9.33 6.15 -4.33
CA SER A 64 9.62 7.40 -3.62
C SER A 64 9.04 7.38 -2.20
N LYS A 65 7.80 6.91 -2.04
CA LYS A 65 7.15 6.78 -0.73
C LYS A 65 7.88 5.77 0.17
N MET A 66 8.35 4.66 -0.39
CA MET A 66 9.16 3.68 0.34
C MET A 66 10.47 4.29 0.83
N ASN A 67 11.17 5.06 -0.02
CA ASN A 67 12.40 5.75 0.36
C ASN A 67 12.17 6.75 1.49
N GLU A 68 11.09 7.54 1.44
CA GLU A 68 10.71 8.44 2.55
C GLU A 68 10.51 7.69 3.88
N ILE A 69 9.95 6.48 3.84
CA ILE A 69 9.72 5.67 5.03
C ILE A 69 11.02 5.06 5.55
N ILE A 70 11.89 4.58 4.65
CA ILE A 70 13.24 4.10 5.00
C ILE A 70 14.02 5.21 5.71
N ASP A 71 13.99 6.44 5.19
CA ASP A 71 14.65 7.58 5.82
C ASP A 71 14.09 7.86 7.22
N LYS A 72 12.76 7.79 7.40
CA LYS A 72 12.12 7.94 8.72
C LYS A 72 12.52 6.84 9.69
N ILE A 73 12.70 5.60 9.23
CA ILE A 73 13.19 4.48 10.05
C ILE A 73 14.63 4.76 10.48
N ASN A 74 15.50 5.16 9.55
CA ASN A 74 16.91 5.43 9.84
C ASN A 74 17.11 6.60 10.82
N GLN A 75 16.15 7.54 10.86
CA GLN A 75 16.16 8.68 11.77
C GLN A 75 15.47 8.40 13.11
N THR A 76 14.83 7.24 13.29
CA THR A 76 14.06 6.95 14.51
C THR A 76 14.83 6.07 15.49
N ASP A 77 14.96 6.54 16.72
CA ASP A 77 15.49 5.74 17.84
C ASP A 77 14.40 4.91 18.54
N SER A 78 13.14 4.98 18.07
CA SER A 78 12.01 4.32 18.72
C SER A 78 11.62 3.05 17.99
N ILE A 79 11.85 1.90 18.63
CA ILE A 79 11.46 0.57 18.12
C ILE A 79 9.97 0.49 17.79
N LEU A 80 9.10 1.09 18.61
CA LEU A 80 7.66 1.09 18.36
C LEU A 80 7.25 1.94 17.15
N LYS A 81 7.99 3.02 16.86
CA LYS A 81 7.76 3.82 15.64
C LYS A 81 8.32 3.09 14.43
N ALA A 82 9.52 2.52 14.54
CA ALA A 82 10.14 1.72 13.48
C ALA A 82 9.25 0.52 13.09
N ASP A 83 8.68 -0.21 14.05
CA ASP A 83 7.76 -1.33 13.79
C ASP A 83 6.60 -0.94 12.86
N LYS A 84 5.94 0.19 13.14
CA LYS A 84 4.85 0.71 12.31
C LYS A 84 5.32 1.04 10.90
N LEU A 85 6.46 1.70 10.78
CA LEU A 85 7.05 2.08 9.49
C LEU A 85 7.49 0.84 8.69
N HIS A 86 8.00 -0.20 9.33
CA HIS A 86 8.29 -1.48 8.69
C HIS A 86 7.04 -2.19 8.18
N SER A 87 5.92 -2.15 8.92
CA SER A 87 4.63 -2.61 8.40
C SER A 87 4.20 -1.84 7.16
N GLU A 88 4.33 -0.50 7.16
CA GLU A 88 4.05 0.32 5.99
C GLU A 88 4.90 -0.06 4.78
N LEU A 89 6.21 -0.29 4.96
CA LEU A 89 7.09 -0.75 3.89
C LEU A 89 6.66 -2.09 3.29
N ARG A 90 6.32 -3.08 4.12
CA ARG A 90 5.86 -4.39 3.63
C ARG A 90 4.56 -4.29 2.83
N ILE A 91 3.67 -3.39 3.22
CA ILE A 91 2.44 -3.12 2.49
C ILE A 91 2.77 -2.47 1.14
N LEU A 92 3.62 -1.43 1.13
CA LEU A 92 4.01 -0.76 -0.11
C LEU A 92 4.76 -1.68 -1.06
N ASP A 93 5.61 -2.56 -0.56
CA ASP A 93 6.31 -3.57 -1.37
C ASP A 93 5.33 -4.50 -2.08
N TRP A 94 4.30 -4.97 -1.37
CA TRP A 94 3.22 -5.76 -1.99
C TRP A 94 2.46 -4.95 -3.05
N ILE A 95 2.13 -3.68 -2.78
CA ILE A 95 1.43 -2.82 -3.75
C ILE A 95 2.31 -2.57 -4.99
N LEU A 96 3.60 -2.26 -4.78
CA LEU A 96 4.59 -2.08 -5.84
C LEU A 96 4.64 -3.33 -6.72
N TYR A 97 4.71 -4.51 -6.11
CA TYR A 97 4.68 -5.76 -6.85
C TYR A 97 3.41 -5.88 -7.70
N GLN A 98 2.22 -5.63 -7.14
CA GLN A 98 0.96 -5.73 -7.91
C GLN A 98 0.89 -4.71 -9.06
N VAL A 99 1.39 -3.51 -8.84
CA VAL A 99 1.30 -2.42 -9.82
C VAL A 99 2.35 -2.58 -10.92
N CYS A 100 3.60 -2.88 -10.55
CA CYS A 100 4.75 -2.84 -11.44
C CYS A 100 5.03 -4.15 -12.16
N ILE A 101 4.61 -5.31 -11.63
CA ILE A 101 4.77 -6.57 -12.36
C ILE A 101 3.91 -6.62 -13.63
N ASN A 102 2.86 -5.81 -13.66
CA ASN A 102 1.90 -5.72 -14.77
C ASN A 102 2.26 -4.65 -15.81
N GLU A 103 3.39 -3.94 -15.65
CA GLU A 103 3.88 -2.94 -16.63
C GLU A 103 4.69 -3.57 -17.80
N LYS A 104 4.74 -4.90 -17.91
CA LYS A 104 5.41 -5.61 -19.02
C LYS A 104 4.55 -5.77 -20.26
#